data_AF-A0A494VL93-F1
#
_entry.id   AF-A0A494VL93-F1
#
_cell.length_a   1.000
_cell.length_b   1.000
_cell.length_c   1.000
_cell.angle_alpha   90.00
_cell.angle_beta   90.00
_cell.angle_gamma   90.00
#
_symmetry.space_group_name_H-M   'P 1'
#
loop_
_entity.id
_entity.type
_entity.pdbx_description
1 polymer ?
#
loop_
_entity_poly.entity_id
_entity_poly.type
_entity_poly.pdbx_seq_one_letter_code
_entity_poly.pdbx_strand_id
1 'polypeptide(L)'
;MSDQKIYLTMLRMLKDGYQGNNGEQELYLLEELRRTDDIDEFKAIAGVIGATGGLFCIPTLMAFSVEQGSPKVMPAIFAITDIHSRVEKTDAPEIHNLFTPAWWQPRWKGSFPAFISYVFCITEMIRSVPEHRHETVDTIGEQLVKEFALNLFPFETFRELRLSTPGCDSESDIRKLVSEVDGDMLMISMFKEHNIHKSKETLYEENILNMRCDYLLTRLNFKLEYQLFRYLLKTAEILNAPEQH
;
A
#
# COMPACT_ATOMS: atom_id res chain seq x y z
N MET A 1 10.88 20.72 -14.17
CA MET A 1 9.85 20.12 -15.03
C MET A 1 8.81 19.33 -14.22
N SER A 2 9.20 18.62 -13.15
CA SER A 2 8.29 17.96 -12.20
C SER A 2 7.22 18.91 -11.65
N ASP A 3 7.66 20.03 -11.07
CA ASP A 3 6.81 20.97 -10.33
C ASP A 3 5.69 21.57 -11.20
N GLN A 4 5.95 21.78 -12.50
CA GLN A 4 4.95 22.30 -13.43
C GLN A 4 3.85 21.26 -13.71
N LYS A 5 4.19 19.97 -13.80
CA LYS A 5 3.20 18.90 -14.00
C LYS A 5 2.36 18.70 -12.74
N ILE A 6 2.97 18.73 -11.56
CA ILE A 6 2.29 18.66 -10.27
C ILE A 6 1.28 19.82 -10.15
N TYR A 7 1.74 21.05 -10.38
CA TYR A 7 0.88 22.24 -10.35
C TYR A 7 -0.28 22.18 -11.34
N LEU A 8 -0.03 21.81 -12.61
CA LEU A 8 -1.08 21.69 -13.62
C LEU A 8 -2.09 20.59 -13.27
N THR A 9 -1.64 19.49 -12.68
CA THR A 9 -2.52 18.41 -12.24
C THR A 9 -3.40 18.86 -11.08
N MET A 10 -2.82 19.54 -10.10
CA MET A 10 -3.54 20.13 -8.98
C MET A 10 -4.62 21.12 -9.44
N LEU A 11 -4.26 22.06 -10.33
CA LEU A 11 -5.22 23.02 -10.90
C LEU A 11 -6.35 22.34 -11.65
N ARG A 12 -6.04 21.29 -12.42
CA ARG A 12 -7.04 20.52 -13.16
C ARG A 12 -8.03 19.85 -12.21
N MET A 13 -7.54 19.14 -11.19
CA MET A 13 -8.39 18.47 -10.20
C MET A 13 -9.27 19.48 -9.44
N LEU A 14 -8.72 20.63 -9.03
CA LEU A 14 -9.49 21.70 -8.39
C LEU A 14 -10.59 22.26 -9.29
N LYS A 15 -10.29 22.46 -10.58
CA LYS A 15 -11.26 22.98 -11.55
C LYS A 15 -12.38 21.98 -11.83
N ASP A 16 -12.03 20.71 -11.99
CA ASP A 16 -12.97 19.65 -12.35
C ASP A 16 -13.80 19.20 -11.14
N GLY A 17 -13.31 19.45 -9.92
CA GLY A 17 -13.93 19.05 -8.66
C GLY A 17 -13.81 17.54 -8.41
N TYR A 18 -14.56 17.03 -7.45
CA TYR A 18 -14.68 15.58 -7.26
C TYR A 18 -15.40 14.95 -8.46
N GLN A 19 -14.67 14.16 -9.24
CA GLN A 19 -15.21 13.36 -10.34
C GLN A 19 -14.73 11.92 -10.20
N GLY A 20 -15.62 10.94 -10.38
CA GLY A 20 -15.27 9.51 -10.30
C GLY A 20 -14.24 9.04 -11.34
N ASN A 21 -13.89 9.89 -12.32
CA ASN A 21 -12.93 9.61 -13.39
C ASN A 21 -11.54 10.24 -13.17
N ASN A 22 -11.30 10.93 -12.06
CA ASN A 22 -9.99 11.56 -11.76
C ASN A 22 -8.90 10.56 -11.34
N GLY A 23 -9.12 9.26 -11.51
CA GLY A 23 -8.26 8.21 -10.97
C GLY A 23 -6.78 8.33 -11.38
N GLU A 24 -6.48 8.71 -12.63
CA GLU A 24 -5.10 8.88 -13.07
C GLU A 24 -4.42 10.09 -12.41
N GLN A 25 -5.12 11.22 -12.30
CA GLN A 25 -4.59 12.43 -11.67
C GLN A 25 -4.40 12.22 -10.17
N GLU A 26 -5.36 11.54 -9.54
CA GLU A 26 -5.31 11.16 -8.13
C GLU A 26 -4.12 10.26 -7.84
N LEU A 27 -3.93 9.19 -8.61
CA LEU A 27 -2.78 8.28 -8.46
C LEU A 27 -1.45 9.01 -8.66
N TYR A 28 -1.37 9.92 -9.65
CA TYR A 28 -0.17 10.73 -9.86
C TYR A 28 0.14 11.61 -8.64
N LEU A 29 -0.85 12.32 -8.09
CA LEU A 29 -0.64 13.15 -6.90
C LEU A 29 -0.29 12.32 -5.66
N LEU A 30 -0.85 11.13 -5.49
CA LEU A 30 -0.47 10.21 -4.40
C LEU A 30 0.98 9.74 -4.52
N GLU A 31 1.46 9.48 -5.74
CA GLU A 31 2.84 9.11 -5.99
C GLU A 31 3.81 10.25 -5.65
N GLU A 32 3.48 11.48 -6.05
CA GLU A 32 4.29 12.67 -5.73
C GLU A 32 4.25 12.98 -4.23
N LEU A 33 3.10 12.82 -3.57
CA LEU A 33 2.94 13.01 -2.13
C LEU A 33 3.83 12.03 -1.32
N ARG A 34 4.06 10.81 -1.82
CA ARG A 34 5.01 9.85 -1.20
C ARG A 34 6.47 10.20 -1.43
N ARG A 35 6.80 10.87 -2.55
CA ARG A 35 8.19 11.19 -2.92
C ARG A 35 8.70 12.49 -2.33
N THR A 36 7.81 13.45 -2.12
CA THR A 36 8.19 14.79 -1.68
C THR A 36 8.65 14.81 -0.23
N ASP A 37 9.83 15.40 0.00
CA ASP A 37 10.33 15.75 1.32
C ASP A 37 10.03 17.23 1.66
N ASP A 38 9.53 18.01 0.68
CA ASP A 38 9.11 19.39 0.88
C ASP A 38 7.72 19.42 1.54
N ILE A 39 7.68 19.99 2.75
CA ILE A 39 6.45 20.06 3.54
C ILE A 39 5.41 20.99 2.92
N ASP A 40 5.81 22.04 2.20
CA ASP A 40 4.86 22.97 1.60
C ASP A 40 4.25 22.40 0.32
N GLU A 41 5.05 21.67 -0.46
CA GLU A 41 4.55 20.83 -1.54
C GLU A 41 3.60 19.75 -1.01
N PHE A 42 3.98 19.04 0.05
CA PHE A 42 3.14 18.03 0.69
C PHE A 42 1.79 18.62 1.12
N LYS A 43 1.79 19.78 1.79
CA LYS A 43 0.56 20.49 2.19
C LYS A 43 -0.31 20.83 0.99
N ALA A 44 0.29 21.34 -0.09
CA ALA A 44 -0.45 21.71 -1.29
C ALA A 44 -1.13 20.50 -1.92
N ILE A 45 -0.38 19.40 -2.11
CA ILE A 45 -0.92 18.16 -2.68
C ILE A 45 -1.99 17.56 -1.76
N ALA A 46 -1.73 17.46 -0.46
CA ALA A 46 -2.67 16.94 0.52
C ALA A 46 -3.96 17.77 0.56
N GLY A 47 -3.88 19.10 0.45
CA GLY A 47 -5.06 19.97 0.39
C GLY A 47 -5.90 19.74 -0.86
N VAL A 48 -5.27 19.55 -2.02
CA VAL A 48 -5.99 19.27 -3.28
C VAL A 48 -6.66 17.90 -3.22
N ILE A 49 -5.94 16.86 -2.78
CA ILE A 49 -6.49 15.53 -2.56
C ILE A 49 -7.62 15.58 -1.52
N GLY A 50 -7.42 16.33 -0.44
CA GLY A 50 -8.41 16.58 0.59
C GLY A 50 -9.70 17.12 -0.01
N ALA A 51 -9.64 18.13 -0.88
CA ALA A 51 -10.81 18.76 -1.49
C ALA A 51 -11.45 17.95 -2.63
N THR A 52 -10.68 17.20 -3.40
CA THR A 52 -11.13 16.66 -4.70
C THR A 52 -10.94 15.15 -4.88
N GLY A 53 -10.13 14.52 -4.02
CA GLY A 53 -9.85 13.09 -4.04
C GLY A 53 -11.02 12.24 -3.56
N GLY A 54 -11.00 10.98 -3.99
CA GLY A 54 -11.92 9.93 -3.57
C GLY A 54 -11.45 9.14 -2.35
N LEU A 55 -12.18 8.06 -2.06
CA LEU A 55 -11.87 7.17 -0.93
C LEU A 55 -10.54 6.41 -1.09
N PHE A 56 -10.07 6.23 -2.33
CA PHE A 56 -8.81 5.53 -2.63
C PHE A 56 -7.57 6.27 -2.13
N CYS A 57 -7.66 7.57 -1.86
CA CYS A 57 -6.58 8.34 -1.23
C CYS A 57 -6.40 8.08 0.26
N ILE A 58 -7.47 7.66 0.94
CA ILE A 58 -7.51 7.56 2.40
C ILE A 58 -6.37 6.70 2.97
N PRO A 59 -6.06 5.50 2.46
CA PRO A 59 -5.00 4.66 3.05
C PRO A 59 -3.64 5.35 3.02
N THR A 60 -3.31 6.04 1.93
CA THR A 60 -2.04 6.79 1.82
C THR A 60 -1.99 7.92 2.84
N LEU A 61 -3.06 8.71 2.96
CA LEU A 61 -3.14 9.79 3.94
C LEU A 61 -3.09 9.25 5.38
N MET A 62 -3.74 8.11 5.64
CA MET A 62 -3.74 7.45 6.95
C MET A 62 -2.33 6.98 7.34
N ALA A 63 -1.53 6.51 6.39
CA ALA A 63 -0.15 6.12 6.67
C ALA A 63 0.71 7.30 7.17
N PHE A 64 0.47 8.50 6.63
CA PHE A 64 1.13 9.74 7.10
C PHE A 64 0.55 10.27 8.41
N SER A 65 -0.75 10.09 8.66
CA SER A 65 -1.39 10.63 9.88
C SER A 65 -0.91 9.95 11.17
N VAL A 66 -0.34 8.75 11.08
CA VAL A 66 0.21 8.00 12.21
C VAL A 66 1.73 8.07 12.33
N GLU A 67 2.40 8.82 11.46
CA GLU A 67 3.86 8.97 11.45
C GLU A 67 4.33 9.85 12.62
N GLN A 68 4.88 9.23 13.66
CA GLN A 68 5.30 9.94 14.88
C GLN A 68 6.36 11.02 14.61
N GLY A 69 6.10 12.25 15.05
CA GLY A 69 7.06 13.37 14.94
C GLY A 69 7.17 14.00 13.55
N SER A 70 6.39 13.54 12.57
CA SER A 70 6.43 14.06 11.20
C SER A 70 5.57 15.32 11.04
N PRO A 71 6.07 16.39 10.38
CA PRO A 71 5.26 17.58 10.08
C PRO A 71 4.14 17.29 9.07
N LYS A 72 4.18 16.12 8.40
CA LYS A 72 3.17 15.66 7.43
C LYS A 72 1.86 15.19 8.07
N VAL A 73 1.86 14.94 9.39
CA VAL A 73 0.70 14.42 10.14
C VAL A 73 -0.51 15.35 10.03
N MET A 74 -0.35 16.63 10.38
CA MET A 74 -1.48 17.57 10.41
C MET A 74 -2.11 17.81 9.03
N PRO A 75 -1.34 18.06 7.95
CA PRO A 75 -1.91 18.17 6.60
C PRO A 75 -2.66 16.91 6.17
N ALA A 76 -2.14 15.71 6.49
CA ALA A 76 -2.82 14.46 6.18
C ALA A 76 -4.17 14.33 6.93
N ILE A 77 -4.21 14.67 8.22
CA ILE A 77 -5.45 14.67 9.03
C ILE A 77 -6.49 15.63 8.47
N PHE A 78 -6.08 16.82 8.04
CA PHE A 78 -7.01 17.78 7.43
C PHE A 78 -7.58 17.25 6.12
N ALA A 79 -6.74 16.69 5.25
CA ALA A 79 -7.20 16.08 4.00
C ALA A 79 -8.19 14.92 4.25
N ILE A 80 -7.92 14.06 5.23
CA ILE A 80 -8.84 12.98 5.64
C ILE A 80 -10.18 13.54 6.12
N THR A 81 -10.14 14.61 6.91
CA THR A 81 -11.35 15.26 7.47
C THR A 81 -12.20 15.87 6.35
N ASP A 82 -11.57 16.52 5.37
CA ASP A 82 -12.25 17.07 4.20
C ASP A 82 -12.92 15.95 3.40
N ILE A 83 -12.23 14.84 3.17
CA ILE A 83 -12.80 13.65 2.49
C ILE A 83 -13.98 13.10 3.30
N HIS A 84 -13.82 12.92 4.62
CA HIS A 84 -14.86 12.40 5.51
C HIS A 84 -16.13 13.26 5.44
N SER A 85 -16.00 14.58 5.55
CA SER A 85 -17.14 15.52 5.54
C SER A 85 -18.00 15.45 4.27
N ARG A 86 -17.41 15.03 3.13
CA ARG A 86 -18.14 14.84 1.87
C ARG A 86 -18.96 13.55 1.86
N VAL A 87 -18.54 12.53 2.59
CA VAL A 87 -19.15 11.19 2.57
C VAL A 87 -19.95 10.87 3.84
N GLU A 88 -19.84 11.68 4.89
CA GLU A 88 -20.47 11.50 6.21
C GLU A 88 -22.00 11.33 6.16
N LYS A 89 -22.66 11.86 5.12
CA LYS A 89 -24.12 11.70 4.92
C LYS A 89 -24.52 10.32 4.37
N THR A 90 -23.57 9.43 4.15
CA THR A 90 -23.82 8.10 3.60
C THR A 90 -24.00 7.13 4.76
N ASP A 91 -25.21 6.56 4.92
CA ASP A 91 -25.58 5.64 6.02
C ASP A 91 -24.90 4.25 5.94
N ALA A 92 -23.72 4.13 5.35
CA ALA A 92 -23.01 2.86 5.21
C ALA A 92 -21.99 2.69 6.36
N PRO A 93 -22.19 1.74 7.29
CA PRO A 93 -21.28 1.52 8.42
C PRO A 93 -19.84 1.23 7.99
N GLU A 94 -19.67 0.62 6.81
CA GLU A 94 -18.37 0.28 6.24
C GLU A 94 -17.51 1.51 5.95
N ILE A 95 -18.14 2.67 5.67
CA ILE A 95 -17.44 3.92 5.40
C ILE A 95 -16.72 4.41 6.66
N HIS A 96 -17.31 4.27 7.84
CA HIS A 96 -16.66 4.68 9.09
C HIS A 96 -15.35 3.92 9.38
N ASN A 97 -15.28 2.65 8.98
CA ASN A 97 -14.05 1.86 9.13
C ASN A 97 -12.92 2.40 8.25
N LEU A 98 -13.23 2.98 7.08
CA LEU A 98 -12.23 3.62 6.20
C LEU A 98 -11.48 4.75 6.91
N PHE A 99 -12.11 5.43 7.86
CA PHE A 99 -11.52 6.57 8.56
C PHE A 99 -10.80 6.18 9.86
N THR A 100 -10.61 4.87 10.09
CA THR A 100 -9.90 4.35 11.27
C THR A 100 -8.49 3.88 10.87
N PRO A 101 -7.40 4.49 11.39
CA PRO A 101 -6.03 4.11 11.00
C PRO A 101 -5.72 2.61 11.20
N ALA A 102 -6.15 2.05 12.34
CA ALA A 102 -5.93 0.64 12.69
C ALA A 102 -6.62 -0.35 11.74
N TRP A 103 -7.60 0.10 10.93
CA TRP A 103 -8.27 -0.75 9.95
C TRP A 103 -7.40 -0.99 8.71
N TRP A 104 -6.50 -0.05 8.39
CA TRP A 104 -5.57 -0.13 7.26
C TRP A 104 -4.29 -0.87 7.60
N GLN A 105 -3.94 -0.95 8.88
CA GLN A 105 -2.77 -1.69 9.33
C GLN A 105 -2.88 -3.17 8.91
N PRO A 106 -1.93 -3.68 8.11
CA PRO A 106 -1.96 -5.07 7.69
C PRO A 106 -1.75 -5.99 8.90
N ARG A 107 -2.33 -7.18 8.84
CA ARG A 107 -2.21 -8.19 9.89
C ARG A 107 -1.66 -9.46 9.28
N TRP A 108 -0.61 -9.99 9.88
CA TRP A 108 -0.02 -11.25 9.45
C TRP A 108 -0.80 -12.42 10.05
N LYS A 109 -1.13 -13.40 9.22
CA LYS A 109 -1.88 -14.62 9.54
C LYS A 109 -1.14 -15.88 9.09
N GLY A 110 -0.16 -15.75 8.19
CA GLY A 110 0.70 -16.86 7.78
C GLY A 110 1.64 -17.31 8.91
N SER A 111 2.37 -18.38 8.68
CA SER A 111 3.39 -18.84 9.62
C SER A 111 4.66 -17.96 9.57
N PHE A 112 5.54 -18.11 10.57
CA PHE A 112 6.81 -17.39 10.57
C PHE A 112 7.73 -17.73 9.38
N PRO A 113 7.85 -18.99 8.92
CA PRO A 113 8.55 -19.30 7.68
C PRO A 113 8.01 -18.53 6.47
N ALA A 114 6.68 -18.47 6.31
CA ALA A 114 6.05 -17.70 5.24
C ALA A 114 6.32 -16.19 5.38
N PHE A 115 6.36 -15.67 6.62
CA PHE A 115 6.73 -14.28 6.88
C PHE A 115 8.18 -14.00 6.45
N ILE A 116 9.11 -14.89 6.79
CA ILE A 116 10.51 -14.76 6.37
C ILE A 116 10.59 -14.73 4.83
N SER A 117 9.90 -15.64 4.13
CA SER A 117 9.82 -15.64 2.66
C SER A 117 9.25 -14.34 2.10
N TYR A 118 8.20 -13.79 2.73
CA TYR A 118 7.61 -12.50 2.38
C TYR A 118 8.62 -11.34 2.51
N VAL A 119 9.39 -11.30 3.61
CA VAL A 119 10.46 -10.31 3.81
C VAL A 119 11.54 -10.45 2.74
N PHE A 120 11.94 -11.68 2.38
CA PHE A 120 12.91 -11.91 1.31
C PHE A 120 12.42 -11.37 -0.04
N CYS A 121 11.17 -11.68 -0.41
CA CYS A 121 10.55 -11.15 -1.63
C CYS A 121 10.61 -9.62 -1.65
N ILE A 122 10.16 -8.96 -0.59
CA ILE A 122 10.18 -7.49 -0.48
C ILE A 122 11.60 -6.94 -0.58
N THR A 123 12.55 -7.57 0.10
CA THR A 123 13.95 -7.11 0.10
C THR A 123 14.57 -7.19 -1.29
N GLU A 124 14.39 -8.29 -2.02
CA GLU A 124 14.96 -8.41 -3.37
C GLU A 124 14.33 -7.40 -4.33
N MET A 125 13.04 -7.09 -4.17
CA MET A 125 12.38 -6.04 -4.94
C MET A 125 12.99 -4.66 -4.66
N ILE A 126 13.17 -4.31 -3.38
CA ILE A 126 13.76 -3.03 -2.99
C ILE A 126 15.19 -2.91 -3.52
N ARG A 127 15.98 -3.98 -3.41
CA ARG A 127 17.39 -4.01 -3.86
C ARG A 127 17.56 -3.92 -5.38
N SER A 128 16.49 -4.19 -6.15
CA SER A 128 16.49 -3.95 -7.60
C SER A 128 16.61 -2.47 -7.95
N VAL A 129 16.25 -1.57 -7.03
CA VAL A 129 16.39 -0.12 -7.17
C VAL A 129 17.77 0.34 -6.66
N PRO A 130 18.60 1.01 -7.50
CA PRO A 130 19.97 1.37 -7.15
C PRO A 130 20.14 2.09 -5.81
N GLU A 131 19.22 3.01 -5.50
CA GLU A 131 19.21 3.84 -4.31
C GLU A 131 19.06 3.01 -3.02
N HIS A 132 18.40 1.84 -3.11
CA HIS A 132 18.08 0.98 -1.98
C HIS A 132 18.85 -0.36 -1.98
N ARG A 133 19.89 -0.51 -2.82
CA ARG A 133 20.68 -1.76 -2.91
C ARG A 133 21.34 -2.19 -1.60
N HIS A 134 21.53 -1.25 -0.67
CA HIS A 134 22.16 -1.45 0.63
C HIS A 134 21.20 -1.95 1.71
N GLU A 135 19.88 -1.95 1.45
CA GLU A 135 18.88 -2.45 2.37
C GLU A 135 19.09 -3.95 2.64
N THR A 136 19.03 -4.34 3.90
CA THR A 136 19.24 -5.72 4.33
C THR A 136 17.92 -6.39 4.68
N VAL A 137 17.84 -7.71 4.48
CA VAL A 137 16.68 -8.53 4.83
C VAL A 137 16.27 -8.31 6.28
N ASP A 138 17.24 -8.18 7.19
CA ASP A 138 16.96 -7.92 8.60
C ASP A 138 16.34 -6.53 8.82
N THR A 139 16.81 -5.48 8.15
CA THR A 139 16.27 -4.11 8.27
C THR A 139 14.82 -4.04 7.78
N ILE A 140 14.56 -4.61 6.61
CA ILE A 140 13.22 -4.69 6.03
C ILE A 140 12.30 -5.52 6.93
N GLY A 141 12.80 -6.65 7.46
CA GLY A 141 12.06 -7.50 8.38
C GLY A 141 11.66 -6.78 9.67
N GLU A 142 12.57 -6.02 10.30
CA GLU A 142 12.25 -5.24 11.49
C GLU A 142 11.19 -4.16 11.22
N GLN A 143 11.23 -3.51 10.06
CA GLN A 143 10.20 -2.55 9.67
C GLN A 143 8.85 -3.24 9.52
N LEU A 144 8.81 -4.37 8.81
CA LEU A 144 7.57 -5.12 8.61
C LEU A 144 7.02 -5.69 9.92
N VAL A 145 7.85 -6.18 10.84
CA VAL A 145 7.40 -6.61 12.17
C VAL A 145 6.67 -5.49 12.91
N LYS A 146 7.21 -4.26 12.86
CA LYS A 146 6.57 -3.09 13.48
C LYS A 146 5.27 -2.73 12.78
N GLU A 147 5.27 -2.65 11.45
CA GLU A 147 4.09 -2.25 10.68
C GLU A 147 2.93 -3.26 10.80
N PHE A 148 3.24 -4.56 10.86
CA PHE A 148 2.25 -5.62 11.05
C PHE A 148 1.87 -5.84 12.51
N ALA A 149 2.55 -5.17 13.45
CA ALA A 149 2.50 -5.44 14.89
C ALA A 149 2.63 -6.95 15.19
N LEU A 150 3.56 -7.61 14.49
CA LEU A 150 3.75 -9.06 14.57
C LEU A 150 4.32 -9.44 15.94
N ASN A 151 3.63 -10.32 16.65
CA ASN A 151 4.16 -10.91 17.88
C ASN A 151 5.20 -11.97 17.51
N LEU A 152 6.47 -11.72 17.84
CA LEU A 152 7.58 -12.61 17.55
C LEU A 152 7.88 -13.63 18.64
N PHE A 153 7.16 -13.63 19.77
CA PHE A 153 7.47 -14.51 20.90
C PHE A 153 7.65 -15.98 20.45
N PRO A 154 8.76 -16.65 20.82
CA PRO A 154 9.74 -16.27 21.86
C PRO A 154 10.93 -15.42 21.39
N PHE A 155 10.97 -14.97 20.13
CA PHE A 155 12.06 -14.17 19.58
C PHE A 155 11.90 -12.68 19.88
N GLU A 156 13.02 -11.95 20.04
CA GLU A 156 13.02 -10.50 20.28
C GLU A 156 13.11 -9.68 18.97
N THR A 157 13.74 -10.25 17.94
CA THR A 157 14.02 -9.57 16.67
C THR A 157 13.68 -10.45 15.48
N PHE A 158 13.40 -9.84 14.33
CA PHE A 158 13.23 -10.59 13.09
C PHE A 158 14.49 -11.37 12.73
N ARG A 159 15.67 -10.79 12.96
CA ARG A 159 16.95 -11.47 12.73
C ARG A 159 17.04 -12.78 13.54
N GLU A 160 16.67 -12.75 14.80
CA GLU A 160 16.67 -13.93 15.66
C GLU A 160 15.66 -14.98 15.17
N LEU A 161 14.43 -14.56 14.83
CA LEU A 161 13.44 -15.44 14.22
C LEU A 161 14.02 -16.14 12.97
N ARG A 162 14.61 -15.38 12.04
CA ARG A 162 15.15 -15.89 10.79
C ARG A 162 16.28 -16.89 10.98
N LEU A 163 17.19 -16.62 11.91
CA LEU A 163 18.31 -17.51 12.21
C LEU A 163 17.88 -18.77 12.98
N SER A 164 16.78 -18.68 13.72
CA SER A 164 16.25 -19.77 14.56
C SER A 164 15.18 -20.61 13.87
N THR A 165 14.78 -20.24 12.65
CA THR A 165 13.79 -20.96 11.84
C THR A 165 14.50 -21.74 10.73
N PRO A 166 15.05 -22.94 11.01
CA PRO A 166 15.67 -23.76 9.97
C PRO A 166 14.62 -24.24 8.96
N GLY A 167 15.02 -24.39 7.70
CA GLY A 167 14.16 -25.00 6.67
C GLY A 167 13.09 -24.07 6.10
N CYS A 168 13.27 -22.75 6.18
CA CYS A 168 12.49 -21.82 5.37
C CYS A 168 12.74 -22.14 3.88
N ASP A 169 11.77 -22.78 3.23
CA ASP A 169 11.81 -23.09 1.79
C ASP A 169 11.32 -21.87 0.99
N SER A 170 12.13 -20.82 1.03
CA SER A 170 11.84 -19.60 0.28
C SER A 170 11.72 -19.85 -1.22
N GLU A 171 12.36 -20.90 -1.76
CA GLU A 171 12.25 -21.27 -3.17
C GLU A 171 10.86 -21.80 -3.53
N SER A 172 10.26 -22.63 -2.68
CA SER A 172 8.87 -23.08 -2.85
C SER A 172 7.88 -21.92 -2.75
N ASP A 173 8.08 -21.01 -1.80
CA ASP A 173 7.21 -19.84 -1.63
C ASP A 173 7.32 -18.85 -2.80
N ILE A 174 8.54 -18.63 -3.31
CA ILE A 174 8.74 -17.84 -4.53
C ILE A 174 8.08 -18.52 -5.74
N ARG A 175 8.15 -19.84 -5.87
CA ARG A 175 7.48 -20.58 -6.95
C ARG A 175 5.95 -20.42 -6.89
N LYS A 176 5.35 -20.44 -5.70
CA LYS A 176 3.91 -20.14 -5.54
C LYS A 176 3.60 -18.73 -6.03
N LEU A 177 4.42 -17.75 -5.66
CA LEU A 177 4.25 -16.37 -6.08
C LEU A 177 4.33 -16.22 -7.60
N VAL A 178 5.32 -16.84 -8.26
CA VAL A 178 5.44 -16.83 -9.73
C VAL A 178 4.23 -17.50 -10.39
N SER A 179 3.79 -18.65 -9.87
CA SER A 179 2.60 -19.33 -10.38
C SER A 179 1.34 -18.47 -10.25
N GLU A 180 1.23 -17.67 -9.19
CA GLU A 180 0.11 -16.74 -9.01
C GLU A 180 0.17 -15.59 -10.00
N VAL A 181 1.35 -15.02 -10.26
CA VAL A 181 1.55 -13.99 -11.30
C VAL A 181 1.13 -14.53 -12.67
N ASP A 182 1.60 -15.73 -13.03
CA ASP A 182 1.26 -16.36 -14.31
C ASP A 182 -0.24 -16.63 -14.42
N GLY A 183 -0.87 -17.11 -13.34
CA GLY A 183 -2.32 -17.31 -13.26
C GLY A 183 -3.10 -16.01 -13.44
N ASP A 184 -2.70 -14.94 -12.77
CA ASP A 184 -3.31 -13.61 -12.88
C ASP A 184 -3.21 -13.07 -14.31
N MET A 185 -2.04 -13.20 -14.96
CA MET A 185 -1.85 -12.76 -16.35
C MET A 185 -2.76 -13.52 -17.33
N LEU A 186 -2.92 -14.82 -17.15
CA LEU A 186 -3.82 -15.65 -17.96
C LEU A 186 -5.28 -15.25 -17.75
N MET A 187 -5.69 -15.02 -16.49
CA MET A 187 -7.06 -14.59 -16.16
C MET A 187 -7.39 -13.20 -16.72
N ILE A 188 -6.45 -12.25 -16.64
CA ILE A 188 -6.61 -10.92 -17.25
C ILE A 188 -6.82 -11.03 -18.77
N SER A 189 -6.05 -11.90 -19.42
CA SER A 189 -6.14 -12.12 -20.87
C SER A 189 -7.49 -12.74 -21.24
N MET A 190 -7.93 -13.78 -20.52
CA MET A 190 -9.24 -14.42 -20.70
C MET A 190 -10.42 -13.46 -20.48
N PHE A 191 -10.38 -12.63 -19.43
CA PHE A 191 -11.43 -11.65 -19.17
C PHE A 191 -11.54 -10.61 -20.29
N LYS A 192 -10.40 -10.16 -20.84
CA LYS A 192 -10.37 -9.23 -21.97
C LYS A 192 -10.89 -9.89 -23.25
N GLU A 193 -10.46 -11.11 -23.55
CA GLU A 193 -10.85 -11.84 -24.77
C GLU A 193 -12.34 -12.21 -24.76
N HIS A 194 -12.89 -12.58 -23.61
CA HIS A 194 -14.28 -13.01 -23.47
C HIS A 194 -15.24 -11.91 -22.98
N ASN A 195 -14.75 -10.67 -22.82
CA ASN A 195 -15.51 -9.54 -22.28
C ASN A 195 -16.27 -9.89 -20.97
N ILE A 196 -15.63 -10.67 -20.12
CA ILE A 196 -16.19 -11.09 -18.83
C ILE A 196 -15.94 -9.98 -17.83
N HIS A 197 -17.01 -9.46 -17.25
CA HIS A 197 -16.94 -8.44 -16.20
C HIS A 197 -16.79 -9.10 -14.82
N LYS A 198 -15.85 -8.62 -14.01
CA LYS A 198 -15.71 -9.03 -12.61
C LYS A 198 -16.98 -8.70 -11.83
N SER A 199 -17.35 -9.55 -10.86
CA SER A 199 -18.47 -9.27 -9.97
C SER A 199 -18.16 -8.04 -9.10
N LYS A 200 -19.22 -7.39 -8.57
CA LYS A 200 -19.06 -6.25 -7.65
C LYS A 200 -18.29 -6.62 -6.38
N GLU A 201 -18.51 -7.84 -5.88
CA GLU A 201 -17.84 -8.38 -4.69
C GLU A 201 -16.34 -8.56 -4.93
N THR A 202 -15.95 -9.20 -6.03
CA THR A 202 -14.54 -9.36 -6.40
C THR A 202 -13.84 -8.01 -6.62
N LEU A 203 -14.53 -7.04 -7.24
CA LEU A 203 -14.00 -5.69 -7.40
C LEU A 203 -13.81 -4.99 -6.06
N TYR A 204 -14.74 -5.17 -5.12
CA TYR A 204 -14.63 -4.60 -3.78
C TYR A 204 -13.43 -5.18 -3.04
N GLU A 205 -13.27 -6.51 -3.00
CA GLU A 205 -12.14 -7.17 -2.35
C GLU A 205 -10.79 -6.76 -2.94
N GLU A 206 -10.70 -6.71 -4.27
CA GLU A 206 -9.51 -6.26 -4.98
C GLU A 206 -9.16 -4.81 -4.65
N ASN A 207 -10.16 -3.92 -4.59
CA ASN A 207 -9.96 -2.52 -4.25
C ASN A 207 -9.49 -2.34 -2.80
N ILE A 208 -10.07 -3.08 -1.84
CA ILE A 208 -9.62 -3.06 -0.45
C ILE A 208 -8.17 -3.56 -0.33
N LEU A 209 -7.82 -4.64 -1.04
CA LEU A 209 -6.46 -5.16 -1.04
C LEU A 209 -5.45 -4.15 -1.62
N ASN A 210 -5.78 -3.54 -2.76
CA ASN A 210 -4.96 -2.47 -3.35
C ASN A 210 -4.77 -1.30 -2.38
N MET A 211 -5.84 -0.87 -1.73
CA MET A 211 -5.80 0.21 -0.73
C MET A 211 -4.94 -0.14 0.50
N ARG A 212 -4.94 -1.41 0.96
CA ARG A 212 -4.02 -1.86 2.02
C ARG A 212 -2.56 -1.88 1.56
N CYS A 213 -2.31 -2.27 0.32
CA CYS A 213 -0.97 -2.19 -0.26
C CYS A 213 -0.49 -0.74 -0.34
N ASP A 214 -1.38 0.21 -0.64
CA ASP A 214 -1.07 1.65 -0.67
C ASP A 214 -0.67 2.18 0.70
N TYR A 215 -1.40 1.78 1.75
CA TYR A 215 -1.04 2.09 3.13
C TYR A 215 0.36 1.54 3.45
N LEU A 216 0.58 0.23 3.25
CA LEU A 216 1.85 -0.41 3.59
C LEU A 216 3.03 0.20 2.81
N LEU A 217 2.89 0.40 1.50
CA LEU A 217 3.93 1.03 0.70
C LEU A 217 4.28 2.43 1.21
N THR A 218 3.28 3.21 1.60
CA THR A 218 3.50 4.56 2.15
C THR A 218 4.27 4.49 3.47
N ARG A 219 3.91 3.55 4.35
CA ARG A 219 4.59 3.33 5.64
C ARG A 219 6.04 2.88 5.48
N LEU A 220 6.28 2.02 4.49
CA LEU A 220 7.60 1.51 4.17
C LEU A 220 8.52 2.58 3.54
N ASN A 221 7.95 3.60 2.90
CA ASN A 221 8.65 4.80 2.40
C ASN A 221 9.86 4.49 1.49
N PHE A 222 9.79 3.40 0.72
CA PHE A 222 10.75 3.17 -0.36
C PHE A 222 10.32 4.01 -1.56
N LYS A 223 11.22 4.83 -2.12
CA LYS A 223 10.93 5.75 -3.24
C LYS A 223 10.84 4.98 -4.58
N LEU A 224 10.03 3.94 -4.62
CA LEU A 224 9.91 2.98 -5.72
C LEU A 224 8.87 3.41 -6.75
N GLU A 225 8.85 2.73 -7.90
CA GLU A 225 7.75 2.83 -8.86
C GLU A 225 6.49 2.20 -8.27
N TYR A 226 5.46 3.03 -8.09
CA TYR A 226 4.27 2.71 -7.33
C TYR A 226 3.52 1.47 -7.85
N GLN A 227 3.27 1.40 -9.16
CA GLN A 227 2.41 0.36 -9.73
C GLN A 227 3.03 -1.03 -9.63
N LEU A 228 4.32 -1.14 -9.95
CA LEU A 228 5.04 -2.42 -9.91
C LEU A 228 5.11 -2.94 -8.46
N PHE A 229 5.47 -2.08 -7.51
CA PHE A 229 5.59 -2.50 -6.12
C PHE A 229 4.24 -2.84 -5.49
N ARG A 230 3.18 -2.07 -5.81
CA ARG A 230 1.82 -2.40 -5.36
C ARG A 230 1.36 -3.76 -5.89
N TYR A 231 1.60 -4.05 -7.16
CA TYR A 231 1.26 -5.34 -7.75
C TYR A 231 1.98 -6.48 -7.04
N LEU A 232 3.27 -6.34 -6.80
CA LEU A 232 4.05 -7.39 -6.14
C LEU A 232 3.68 -7.57 -4.66
N LEU A 233 3.38 -6.49 -3.93
CA LEU A 233 2.82 -6.59 -2.57
C LEU A 233 1.49 -7.34 -2.58
N LYS A 234 0.62 -7.03 -3.54
CA LYS A 234 -0.67 -7.72 -3.72
C LYS A 234 -0.46 -9.22 -3.96
N THR A 235 0.47 -9.59 -4.84
CA THR A 235 0.77 -11.01 -5.11
C THR A 235 1.42 -11.69 -3.91
N ALA A 236 2.37 -11.03 -3.25
CA ALA A 236 3.05 -11.56 -2.06
C ALA A 236 2.10 -11.82 -0.90
N GLU A 237 0.92 -11.20 -0.89
CA GLU A 237 -0.10 -11.42 0.12
C GLU A 237 -0.71 -12.84 0.10
N ILE A 238 -0.44 -13.63 -0.94
CA ILE A 238 -0.72 -15.08 -0.92
C ILE A 238 0.03 -15.80 0.21
N LEU A 239 1.22 -15.30 0.60
CA LEU A 239 2.01 -15.84 1.71
C LEU A 239 1.40 -15.51 3.08
N ASN A 240 0.45 -14.58 3.13
CA ASN A 240 -0.28 -14.20 4.32
C ASN A 240 -1.58 -15.03 4.51
N ALA A 241 -1.76 -16.10 3.74
CA ALA A 241 -2.85 -17.03 3.97
C ALA A 241 -2.60 -17.84 5.27
N PRO A 242 -3.63 -18.10 6.10
CA PRO A 242 -3.50 -19.01 7.23
C PRO A 242 -3.18 -20.42 6.71
N GLU A 243 -2.31 -21.15 7.43
CA GLU A 243 -2.03 -22.55 7.09
C GLU A 243 -3.33 -23.37 7.15
N GLN A 244 -3.66 -24.04 6.05
CA GLN A 244 -4.75 -25.01 6.03
C GLN A 244 -4.27 -26.28 6.74
N HIS A 245 -4.72 -26.49 7.98
CA HIS A 245 -4.53 -27.73 8.72
C HIS A 245 -5.55 -28.79 8.32
#